data_AF-A0A815NQL5-F1
#
_entry.id   AF-A0A815NQL5-F1
#
_cell.length_a   1.000
_cell.length_b   1.000
_cell.length_c   1.000
_cell.angle_alpha   90.00
_cell.angle_beta   90.00
_cell.angle_gamma   90.00
#
_symmetry.space_group_name_H-M   'P 1'
#
loop_
_entity.id
_entity.type
_entity.pdbx_description
1 polymer ?
#
loop_
_entity_poly.entity_id
_entity_poly.type
_entity_poly.pdbx_seq_one_letter_code
_entity_poly.pdbx_strand_id
1 'polypeptide(L)'
;MTNRTSTISNHVKNWLNKLNKLKNNKTLDDFVSKSTEVNLTVDDKRFIAVVCAKFCSFDLRSFNIAKGSSFTSFCQSLLNLGHKYGAAKLGVPSANSLLPDPTNISRTVAQLAEEYQENLKGILKKDL
;
A
#
# COMPACT_ATOMS: atom_id res chain seq x y z
N MET A 1 57.36 27.09 -24.24
CA MET A 1 56.69 26.24 -23.22
C MET A 1 55.35 26.89 -22.89
N THR A 2 54.25 26.35 -23.43
CA THR A 2 52.91 26.97 -23.32
C THR A 2 52.14 26.41 -22.13
N ASN A 3 52.03 27.18 -21.06
CA ASN A 3 51.08 26.91 -19.97
C ASN A 3 49.70 27.44 -20.37
N ARG A 4 48.78 26.55 -20.78
CA ARG A 4 47.34 26.85 -20.90
C ARG A 4 46.64 26.37 -19.63
N THR A 5 46.43 27.26 -18.67
CA THR A 5 45.48 27.03 -17.57
C THR A 5 44.07 27.28 -18.07
N SER A 6 43.25 26.24 -18.18
CA SER A 6 41.83 26.36 -18.52
C SER A 6 41.03 26.76 -17.26
N THR A 7 40.61 28.02 -17.20
CA THR A 7 39.71 28.50 -16.15
C THR A 7 38.31 27.98 -16.44
N ILE A 8 37.98 26.79 -15.92
CA ILE A 8 36.61 26.26 -16.00
C ILE A 8 35.67 27.20 -15.24
N SER A 9 34.68 27.75 -15.96
CA SER A 9 33.65 28.64 -15.44
C SER A 9 32.95 28.06 -14.21
N ASN A 10 32.69 28.91 -13.21
CA ASN A 10 32.01 28.52 -11.97
C ASN A 10 30.64 27.87 -12.22
N HIS A 11 29.96 28.25 -13.31
CA HIS A 11 28.70 27.64 -13.72
C HIS A 11 28.86 26.16 -14.11
N VAL A 12 29.96 25.81 -14.80
CA VAL A 12 30.26 24.43 -15.22
C VAL A 12 30.62 23.58 -14.01
N LYS A 13 31.40 24.12 -13.07
CA LYS A 13 31.71 23.45 -11.80
C LYS A 13 30.44 23.15 -10.98
N ASN A 14 29.50 24.11 -10.94
CA ASN A 14 28.24 23.92 -10.22
C ASN A 14 27.34 22.86 -10.86
N TRP A 15 27.32 22.79 -12.20
CA TRP A 15 26.56 21.77 -12.93
C TRP A 15 27.16 20.37 -12.74
N LEU A 16 28.49 20.24 -12.79
CA LEU A 16 29.19 18.98 -12.51
C LEU A 16 28.98 18.50 -11.07
N ASN A 17 28.98 19.41 -10.09
CA ASN A 17 28.66 19.06 -8.70
C ASN A 17 27.21 18.60 -8.54
N LYS A 18 26.26 19.21 -9.25
CA LYS A 18 24.84 18.79 -9.24
C LYS A 18 24.67 17.39 -9.84
N LEU A 19 25.39 17.06 -10.91
CA LEU A 19 25.40 15.73 -11.51
C LEU A 19 26.05 14.67 -10.61
N ASN A 20 27.16 14.99 -9.95
CA ASN A 20 27.82 14.07 -9.03
C ASN A 20 26.97 13.82 -7.78
N LYS A 21 26.23 14.83 -7.30
CA LYS A 21 25.26 14.68 -6.20
C LYS A 21 24.05 13.81 -6.58
N LEU A 22 23.64 13.84 -7.85
CA LEU A 22 22.59 12.97 -8.39
C LEU A 22 23.06 11.52 -8.59
N LYS A 23 24.37 11.30 -8.82
CA LYS A 23 24.96 9.98 -9.03
C LYS A 23 25.31 9.24 -7.74
N ASN A 24 25.57 9.94 -6.63
CA ASN A 24 26.14 9.34 -5.42
C ASN A 24 25.15 9.07 -4.27
N ASN A 25 23.84 9.27 -4.45
CA ASN A 25 22.90 9.16 -3.33
C ASN A 25 21.72 8.22 -3.63
N LYS A 26 22.00 7.04 -4.19
CA LYS A 26 21.03 5.92 -4.16
C LYS A 26 21.83 4.63 -3.96
N THR A 27 21.98 4.23 -2.70
CA THR A 27 22.52 2.91 -2.35
C THR A 27 21.55 1.83 -2.82
N LEU A 28 22.03 0.59 -2.98
CA LEU A 28 21.16 -0.56 -3.26
C LEU A 28 20.08 -0.69 -2.16
N ASP A 29 20.43 -0.33 -0.92
CA ASP A 29 19.51 -0.23 0.21
C ASP A 29 18.37 0.77 -0.02
N ASP A 30 18.61 1.93 -0.66
CA ASP A 30 17.54 2.87 -1.03
C ASP A 30 16.56 2.30 -2.07
N PHE A 31 16.99 1.30 -2.85
CA PHE A 31 16.14 0.60 -3.82
C PHE A 31 15.32 -0.53 -3.16
N VAL A 32 15.87 -1.16 -2.12
CA VAL A 32 15.26 -2.27 -1.38
C VAL A 32 14.37 -1.78 -0.24
N SER A 33 14.72 -0.66 0.41
CA SER A 33 14.01 -0.05 1.55
C SER A 33 12.90 0.92 1.14
N LYS A 34 12.60 1.04 -0.15
CA LYS A 34 11.48 1.89 -0.59
C LYS A 34 10.16 1.18 -0.31
N SER A 35 9.68 1.32 0.93
CA SER A 35 8.24 1.43 1.15
C SER A 35 7.78 2.70 0.44
N THR A 36 7.64 2.62 -0.89
CA THR A 36 7.10 3.71 -1.70
C THR A 36 5.63 3.84 -1.36
N GLU A 37 5.30 4.55 -0.27
CA GLU A 37 3.99 5.19 -0.20
C GLU A 37 3.92 6.15 -1.37
N VAL A 38 3.18 5.72 -2.40
CA VAL A 38 2.92 6.56 -3.56
C VAL A 38 1.97 7.65 -3.10
N ASN A 39 2.41 8.90 -3.20
CA ASN A 39 1.52 10.04 -2.98
C ASN A 39 0.44 10.03 -4.07
N LEU A 40 -0.78 9.71 -3.68
CA LEU A 40 -1.95 9.81 -4.56
C LEU A 40 -2.15 11.25 -5.00
N THR A 41 -2.49 11.43 -6.28
CA THR A 41 -2.81 12.75 -6.82
C THR A 41 -4.10 13.30 -6.18
N VAL A 42 -4.35 14.60 -6.32
CA VAL A 42 -5.60 15.21 -5.84
C VAL A 42 -6.82 14.57 -6.52
N ASP A 43 -6.70 14.26 -7.81
CA ASP A 43 -7.78 13.64 -8.58
C ASP A 43 -8.04 12.20 -8.12
N ASP A 44 -6.99 11.41 -7.82
CA ASP A 44 -7.16 10.06 -7.26
C ASP A 44 -7.88 10.11 -5.90
N LYS A 45 -7.49 11.05 -5.03
CA LYS A 45 -8.15 11.23 -3.73
C LYS A 45 -9.61 11.62 -3.88
N ARG A 46 -9.91 12.52 -4.83
CA ARG A 46 -11.29 12.92 -5.14
C ARG A 46 -12.10 11.76 -5.70
N PHE A 47 -11.51 10.96 -6.59
CA PHE A 47 -12.14 9.76 -7.14
C PHE A 47 -12.51 8.79 -6.02
N ILE A 48 -11.58 8.47 -5.12
CA ILE A 48 -11.85 7.58 -3.97
C ILE A 48 -12.95 8.14 -3.07
N ALA A 49 -12.95 9.45 -2.79
CA ALA A 49 -14.02 10.08 -2.00
C ALA A 49 -15.41 9.88 -2.62
N VAL A 50 -15.53 10.00 -3.96
CA VAL A 50 -16.79 9.74 -4.67
C VAL A 50 -17.19 8.26 -4.59
N VAL A 51 -16.24 7.33 -4.75
CA VAL A 51 -16.51 5.89 -4.63
C VAL A 51 -17.00 5.54 -3.22
N CYS A 52 -16.35 6.07 -2.18
CA CYS A 52 -16.78 5.88 -0.79
C CYS A 52 -18.17 6.48 -0.53
N ALA A 53 -18.47 7.67 -1.08
CA ALA A 53 -19.78 8.29 -0.95
C ALA A 53 -20.88 7.41 -1.58
N LYS A 54 -20.64 6.87 -2.78
CA LYS A 54 -21.55 5.92 -3.43
C LYS A 54 -21.75 4.67 -2.60
N PHE A 55 -20.66 4.04 -2.14
CA PHE A 55 -20.74 2.88 -1.27
C PHE A 55 -21.61 3.15 -0.04
N CYS A 56 -21.43 4.29 0.62
CA CYS A 56 -22.24 4.63 1.79
C CYS A 56 -23.71 4.90 1.44
N SER A 57 -23.99 5.59 0.33
CA SER A 57 -25.36 5.96 -0.04
C SER A 57 -26.18 4.78 -0.59
N PHE A 58 -25.57 3.93 -1.42
CA PHE A 58 -26.27 2.82 -2.08
C PHE A 58 -26.38 1.60 -1.16
N ASP A 59 -25.37 1.32 -0.34
CA ASP A 59 -25.37 0.16 0.57
C ASP A 59 -25.84 0.53 1.98
N LEU A 60 -26.33 1.76 2.16
CA LEU A 60 -26.84 2.32 3.42
C LEU A 60 -25.86 2.12 4.59
N ARG A 61 -24.59 2.46 4.35
CA ARG A 61 -23.51 2.35 5.36
C ARG A 61 -23.23 3.70 6.02
N SER A 62 -22.86 3.65 7.30
CA SER A 62 -22.39 4.85 8.02
C SER A 62 -21.10 5.37 7.40
N PHE A 63 -20.95 6.69 7.27
CA PHE A 63 -19.71 7.32 6.81
C PHE A 63 -18.49 6.99 7.67
N ASN A 64 -18.72 6.64 8.95
CA ASN A 64 -17.66 6.25 9.86
C ASN A 64 -17.01 4.90 9.49
N ILE A 65 -17.63 4.08 8.63
CA ILE A 65 -17.04 2.81 8.18
C ILE A 65 -15.68 3.01 7.51
N ALA A 66 -15.50 4.12 6.79
CA ALA A 66 -14.25 4.46 6.09
C ALA A 66 -13.09 4.76 7.05
N LYS A 67 -13.38 5.02 8.35
CA LYS A 67 -12.37 5.24 9.39
C LYS A 67 -12.07 3.98 10.21
N GLY A 68 -12.78 2.86 9.98
CA GLY A 68 -12.59 1.63 10.73
C GLY A 68 -11.24 0.98 10.42
N SER A 69 -10.48 0.61 11.44
CA SER A 69 -9.16 -0.04 11.27
C SER A 69 -9.27 -1.34 10.46
N SER A 70 -10.29 -2.16 10.72
CA SER A 70 -10.53 -3.38 9.94
C SER A 70 -10.89 -3.10 8.48
N PHE A 71 -11.59 -1.99 8.19
CA PHE A 71 -11.88 -1.58 6.81
C PHE A 71 -10.61 -1.14 6.09
N THR A 72 -9.74 -0.38 6.76
CA THR A 72 -8.42 -0.01 6.22
C THR A 72 -7.57 -1.25 5.91
N SER A 73 -7.49 -2.21 6.84
CA SER A 73 -6.75 -3.47 6.65
C SER A 73 -7.32 -4.31 5.49
N PHE A 74 -8.64 -4.31 5.33
CA PHE A 74 -9.31 -4.95 4.20
C PHE A 74 -8.92 -4.28 2.87
N CYS A 75 -9.01 -2.96 2.76
CA CYS A 75 -8.59 -2.23 1.56
C CYS A 75 -7.11 -2.48 1.22
N GLN A 76 -6.23 -2.50 2.22
CA GLN A 76 -4.82 -2.80 2.00
C GLN A 76 -4.60 -4.22 1.46
N SER A 77 -5.36 -5.20 1.95
CA SER A 77 -5.35 -6.57 1.42
C SER A 77 -5.76 -6.62 -0.05
N LEU A 78 -6.80 -5.87 -0.44
CA LEU A 78 -7.22 -5.78 -1.84
C LEU A 78 -6.14 -5.13 -2.73
N LEU A 79 -5.50 -4.06 -2.26
CA LEU A 79 -4.41 -3.39 -2.99
C LEU A 79 -3.20 -4.33 -3.17
N ASN A 80 -2.80 -5.04 -2.11
CA ASN A 80 -1.71 -6.01 -2.16
C ASN A 80 -2.00 -7.13 -3.15
N LEU A 81 -3.25 -7.61 -3.19
CA LEU A 81 -3.67 -8.62 -4.14
C LEU A 81 -3.65 -8.08 -5.58
N GLY A 82 -4.18 -6.89 -5.81
CA GLY A 82 -4.12 -6.21 -7.10
C GLY A 82 -2.68 -6.04 -7.59
N HIS A 83 -1.78 -5.63 -6.70
CA HIS A 83 -0.35 -5.54 -6.98
C HIS A 83 0.26 -6.89 -7.37
N LYS A 84 -0.03 -7.96 -6.60
CA LYS A 84 0.44 -9.33 -6.88
C LYS A 84 0.05 -9.80 -8.29
N TYR A 85 -1.22 -9.64 -8.67
CA TYR A 85 -1.72 -10.09 -9.98
C TYR A 85 -1.24 -9.20 -11.12
N GLY A 86 -1.20 -7.88 -10.91
CA GLY A 86 -0.65 -6.92 -11.88
C GLY A 86 0.83 -7.14 -12.15
N ALA A 87 1.64 -7.33 -11.10
CA ALA A 87 3.07 -7.62 -11.22
C ALA A 87 3.33 -8.94 -11.95
N ALA A 88 2.49 -9.96 -11.72
CA ALA A 88 2.55 -11.24 -12.42
C ALA A 88 2.02 -11.19 -13.87
N LYS A 89 1.55 -10.02 -14.34
CA LYS A 89 0.90 -9.84 -15.66
C LYS A 89 -0.29 -10.79 -15.87
N LEU A 90 -0.95 -11.19 -14.79
CA LEU A 90 -2.12 -12.09 -14.81
C LEU A 90 -3.45 -11.34 -15.02
N GLY A 91 -3.38 -10.04 -15.32
CA GLY A 91 -4.55 -9.16 -15.44
C GLY A 91 -5.03 -8.64 -14.08
N VAL A 92 -6.18 -7.97 -14.10
CA VAL A 92 -6.83 -7.41 -12.91
C VAL A 92 -7.94 -8.36 -12.46
N PRO A 93 -7.93 -8.87 -11.21
CA PRO A 93 -9.01 -9.70 -10.69
C PRO A 93 -10.34 -8.96 -10.71
N SER A 94 -11.42 -9.65 -11.12
CA SER A 94 -12.75 -9.06 -11.03
C SER A 94 -13.24 -9.03 -9.58
N ALA A 95 -14.02 -8.01 -9.20
CA ALA A 95 -14.61 -7.93 -7.87
C ALA A 95 -15.51 -9.13 -7.55
N ASN A 96 -16.27 -9.63 -8.54
CA ASN A 96 -17.18 -10.77 -8.37
C ASN A 96 -16.45 -12.08 -8.09
N SER A 97 -15.25 -12.27 -8.65
CA SER A 97 -14.41 -13.45 -8.35
C SER A 97 -13.62 -13.30 -7.05
N LEU A 98 -13.41 -12.06 -6.61
CA LEU A 98 -12.56 -11.74 -5.47
C LEU A 98 -13.34 -11.76 -4.15
N LEU A 99 -14.53 -11.15 -4.14
CA LEU A 99 -15.32 -11.03 -2.94
C LEU A 99 -16.05 -12.35 -2.65
N PRO A 100 -15.95 -12.88 -1.42
CA PRO A 100 -16.66 -14.10 -1.05
C PRO A 100 -18.17 -13.86 -0.94
N ASP A 101 -18.94 -14.91 -1.19
CA ASP A 101 -20.37 -14.94 -0.89
C ASP A 101 -20.62 -14.69 0.62
N PRO A 102 -21.70 -13.99 1.01
CA PRO A 102 -22.03 -13.74 2.42
C PRO A 102 -22.05 -15.01 3.30
N THR A 103 -22.45 -16.16 2.73
CA THR A 103 -22.45 -17.45 3.43
C THR A 103 -21.02 -17.88 3.81
N ASN A 104 -20.06 -17.65 2.93
CA ASN A 104 -18.66 -17.97 3.20
C ASN A 104 -18.11 -17.06 4.30
N ILE A 105 -18.44 -15.77 4.27
CA ILE A 105 -18.07 -14.84 5.35
C ILE A 105 -18.63 -15.33 6.69
N SER A 106 -19.91 -15.70 6.73
CA SER A 106 -20.55 -16.21 7.96
C SER A 106 -19.85 -17.47 8.50
N ARG A 107 -19.50 -18.42 7.63
CA ARG A 107 -18.78 -19.63 8.02
C ARG A 107 -17.38 -19.33 8.56
N THR A 108 -16.64 -18.45 7.87
CA THR A 108 -15.30 -18.04 8.31
C THR A 108 -15.34 -17.32 9.66
N VAL A 109 -16.35 -16.48 9.92
CA VAL A 109 -16.52 -15.84 11.24
C VAL A 109 -16.73 -16.88 12.34
N ALA A 110 -17.55 -17.90 12.10
CA ALA A 110 -17.75 -18.99 13.07
C ALA A 110 -16.43 -19.76 13.35
N GLN A 111 -15.70 -20.11 12.30
CA GLN A 111 -14.40 -20.78 12.43
C GLN A 111 -13.39 -19.95 13.21
N LEU A 112 -13.30 -18.65 12.93
CA LEU A 112 -12.43 -17.75 13.69
C LEU A 112 -12.84 -17.72 15.16
N ALA A 113 -14.13 -17.62 15.47
CA ALA A 113 -14.61 -17.61 16.84
C ALA A 113 -14.25 -18.91 17.60
N GLU A 114 -14.38 -20.06 16.95
CA GLU A 114 -13.97 -21.37 17.49
C GLU A 114 -12.46 -21.42 17.77
N GLU A 115 -11.63 -21.00 16.81
CA GLU A 115 -10.18 -20.93 16.97
C GLU A 115 -9.78 -20.04 18.16
N TYR A 116 -10.37 -18.85 18.27
CA TYR A 116 -10.13 -17.95 19.41
C TYR A 116 -10.56 -18.59 20.73
N GLN A 117 -11.69 -19.28 20.76
CA GLN A 117 -12.17 -19.96 21.97
C GLN A 117 -11.24 -21.09 22.41
N GLU A 118 -10.72 -21.89 21.48
CA GLU A 118 -9.77 -22.96 21.77
C GLU A 118 -8.45 -22.41 22.32
N ASN A 119 -7.93 -21.35 21.70
CA ASN A 119 -6.73 -20.66 22.17
C ASN A 119 -6.91 -20.12 23.59
N LEU A 120 -8.04 -19.48 23.88
CA LEU A 120 -8.35 -18.98 25.23
C LEU A 120 -8.47 -20.11 26.26
N LYS A 121 -9.12 -21.23 25.92
CA LYS A 121 -9.19 -22.41 26.80
C LYS A 121 -7.79 -22.98 27.09
N GLY A 122 -6.91 -22.98 26.09
CA GLY A 122 -5.52 -23.42 26.25
C GLY A 122 -4.71 -22.53 27.20
N ILE A 123 -4.92 -21.22 27.17
CA ILE A 123 -4.29 -20.26 28.10
C ILE A 123 -4.85 -20.45 29.50
N LEU A 124 -6.17 -20.43 29.66
CA LEU A 124 -6.84 -20.52 30.97
C LEU A 124 -6.55 -21.83 31.71
N LYS A 125 -6.33 -22.94 30.98
CA LYS A 125 -5.94 -24.23 31.59
C LYS A 125 -4.48 -24.30 32.02
N LYS A 126 -3.61 -23.41 31.53
CA LYS A 126 -2.19 -23.34 31.93
C LYS A 126 -1.97 -22.48 33.18
N ASP A 127 -2.92 -21.59 33.47
CA ASP A 127 -2.88 -20.66 34.60
C ASP A 127 -3.60 -21.19 35.86
N LEU A 128 -4.12 -22.43 35.81
CA LEU A 128 -4.74 -23.18 36.91
C LEU A 128 -3.88 -24.40 37.27
#